data_AF-A0A1L7VXX4-F1
#
_entry.id   AF-A0A1L7VXX4-F1
#
_cell.length_a   1.000
_cell.length_b   1.000
_cell.length_c   1.000
_cell.angle_alpha   90.00
_cell.angle_beta   90.00
_cell.angle_gamma   90.00
#
_symmetry.space_group_name_H-M   'P 1'
#
loop_
_entity.id
_entity.type
_entity.pdbx_description
1 polymer ?
#
loop_
_entity_poly.entity_id
_entity_poly.type
_entity_poly.pdbx_seq_one_letter_code
_entity_poly.pdbx_strand_id
1 'polypeptide(L)'
;MKGAAQAFSRILTDNNVEHAFIGGFALNLLGSNRETLDIDVEVAMDDANPEEFRGHLTQLLRSIPILHPSVLVLTKLKRSSQYIGSTRPQSVVKLYSDVRDIVYLLHWLQDHYMKIDFINYDSVTPERLYDAVRNMRAHWVSMGENDQVKMLDDVLQESDKAIVMNN
;
A
#
# COMPACT_ATOMS: atom_id res chain seq x y z
N MET A 1 7.13 -14.56 -5.23
CA MET A 1 7.10 -13.89 -6.55
C MET A 1 6.56 -14.78 -7.66
N LYS A 2 7.15 -15.95 -7.97
CA LYS A 2 6.69 -16.81 -9.10
C LYS A 2 5.20 -17.17 -9.07
N GLY A 3 4.64 -17.55 -7.92
CA GLY A 3 3.21 -17.87 -7.81
C GLY A 3 2.28 -16.66 -8.07
N ALA A 4 2.65 -15.48 -7.58
CA ALA A 4 1.91 -14.24 -7.86
C ALA A 4 1.95 -13.88 -9.35
N ALA A 5 3.12 -14.00 -9.98
CA ALA A 5 3.26 -13.78 -11.43
C ALA A 5 2.41 -14.77 -12.25
N GLN A 6 2.39 -16.06 -11.87
CA GLN A 6 1.56 -17.06 -12.54
C GLN A 6 0.06 -16.76 -12.41
N ALA A 7 -0.39 -16.37 -11.22
CA ALA A 7 -1.79 -15.99 -11.01
C ALA A 7 -2.17 -14.75 -11.84
N PHE A 8 -1.31 -13.73 -11.84
CA PHE A 8 -1.52 -12.50 -12.61
C PHE A 8 -1.57 -12.77 -14.12
N SER A 9 -0.60 -13.52 -14.64
CA SER A 9 -0.54 -13.89 -16.06
C SER A 9 -1.75 -14.74 -16.48
N ARG A 10 -2.21 -15.65 -15.61
CA ARG A 10 -3.42 -16.44 -15.87
C ARG A 10 -4.66 -15.56 -15.99
N ILE A 11 -4.88 -14.63 -15.07
CA ILE A 11 -6.04 -13.72 -15.12
C ILE A 11 -6.04 -12.91 -16.42
N LEU A 12 -4.89 -12.36 -16.82
CA LEU A 12 -4.78 -11.60 -18.06
C LEU A 12 -5.01 -12.47 -19.30
N THR A 13 -4.42 -13.67 -19.34
CA THR A 13 -4.59 -14.63 -20.45
C THR A 13 -6.05 -15.08 -20.59
N ASP A 14 -6.70 -15.42 -19.48
CA ASP A 14 -8.10 -15.87 -19.45
C ASP A 14 -9.07 -14.77 -19.94
N ASN A 15 -8.64 -13.50 -19.95
CA ASN A 15 -9.39 -12.35 -20.44
C ASN A 15 -8.84 -11.78 -21.77
N ASN A 16 -8.00 -12.54 -22.48
CA ASN A 16 -7.39 -12.14 -23.76
C ASN A 16 -6.62 -10.80 -23.70
N VAL A 17 -6.03 -10.49 -22.54
CA VAL A 17 -5.14 -9.33 -22.40
C VAL A 17 -3.71 -9.78 -22.66
N GLU A 18 -3.17 -9.37 -23.80
CA GLU A 18 -1.75 -9.56 -24.11
C GLU A 18 -0.88 -8.79 -23.12
N HIS A 19 0.18 -9.42 -22.63
CA HIS A 19 1.02 -8.86 -21.57
C HIS A 19 2.42 -9.47 -21.58
N ALA A 20 3.37 -8.75 -20.98
CA ALA A 20 4.73 -9.19 -20.77
C ALA A 20 5.25 -8.77 -19.40
N PHE A 21 5.98 -9.66 -18.73
CA PHE A 21 6.73 -9.29 -17.52
C PHE A 21 7.96 -8.48 -17.89
N ILE A 22 8.18 -7.38 -17.17
CA ILE A 22 9.34 -6.51 -17.33
C ILE A 22 10.09 -6.37 -15.99
N GLY A 23 11.08 -5.48 -15.95
CA GLY A 23 11.75 -5.10 -14.71
C GLY A 23 12.59 -6.21 -14.07
N GLY A 24 12.76 -6.14 -12.75
CA GLY A 24 13.64 -7.05 -12.00
C GLY A 24 13.18 -8.50 -12.07
N PHE A 25 11.87 -8.73 -12.08
CA PHE A 25 11.30 -10.07 -12.17
C PHE A 25 11.63 -10.75 -13.51
N ALA A 26 11.55 -10.03 -14.63
CA ALA A 26 11.94 -10.56 -15.95
C ALA A 26 13.42 -10.96 -15.99
N LEU A 27 14.32 -10.15 -15.43
CA LEU A 27 15.74 -10.50 -15.34
C LEU A 27 15.98 -11.76 -14.51
N ASN A 28 15.22 -11.96 -13.44
CA ASN A 28 15.33 -13.17 -12.61
C ASN A 28 14.88 -14.42 -13.37
N LEU A 29 13.88 -14.32 -14.26
CA LEU A 29 13.52 -15.41 -15.17
C LEU A 29 14.64 -15.74 -16.16
N LEU A 30 15.50 -14.77 -16.50
CA LEU A 30 16.69 -14.93 -17.33
C LEU A 30 17.94 -15.38 -16.56
N GLY A 31 17.84 -15.63 -15.25
CA GLY A 31 18.94 -16.16 -14.42
C GLY A 31 19.74 -15.12 -13.62
N SER A 32 19.28 -13.87 -13.55
CA SER A 32 19.84 -12.88 -12.62
C SER A 32 19.56 -13.27 -11.16
N ASN A 33 20.54 -13.01 -10.28
CA ASN A 33 20.42 -13.20 -8.82
C ASN A 33 19.95 -11.94 -8.08
N ARG A 34 19.44 -10.94 -8.79
CA ARG A 34 18.93 -9.70 -8.19
C ARG A 34 17.70 -9.98 -7.33
N GLU A 35 17.68 -9.48 -6.11
CA GLU A 35 16.44 -9.47 -5.31
C GLU A 35 15.43 -8.48 -5.90
N THR A 36 14.22 -8.96 -6.14
CA THR A 36 13.07 -8.17 -6.61
C THR A 36 11.87 -8.55 -5.75
N LEU A 37 11.13 -7.54 -5.29
CA LEU A 37 10.00 -7.73 -4.36
C LEU A 37 8.66 -7.37 -5.00
N ASP A 38 8.70 -6.91 -6.24
CA ASP A 38 7.62 -6.47 -7.10
C ASP A 38 7.60 -7.26 -8.42
N ILE A 39 6.47 -7.16 -9.12
CA ILE A 39 6.26 -7.68 -10.46
C ILE A 39 5.82 -6.50 -11.30
N ASP A 40 6.63 -6.17 -12.30
CA ASP A 40 6.29 -5.16 -13.29
C ASP A 40 5.74 -5.87 -14.54
N VAL A 41 4.61 -5.37 -15.05
CA VAL A 41 3.92 -5.95 -16.21
C VAL A 41 3.57 -4.83 -17.19
N GLU A 42 3.91 -5.02 -18.44
CA GLU A 42 3.35 -4.26 -19.55
C GLU A 42 2.16 -5.03 -20.13
N VAL A 43 1.11 -4.28 -20.46
CA VAL A 43 -0.14 -4.79 -21.02
C VAL A 43 -0.38 -4.11 -22.35
N ALA A 44 -0.74 -4.88 -23.36
CA ALA A 44 -1.09 -4.33 -24.66
C ALA A 44 -2.39 -3.53 -24.53
N MET A 45 -2.39 -2.33 -25.11
CA MET A 45 -3.57 -1.50 -25.27
C MET A 45 -3.81 -1.38 -26.77
N ASP A 46 -5.00 -1.76 -27.23
CA ASP A 46 -5.47 -1.35 -28.56
C ASP A 46 -5.75 0.16 -28.55
N ASP A 47 -6.30 0.72 -29.64
CA ASP A 47 -6.74 2.13 -29.76
C ASP A 47 -7.84 2.57 -28.76
N ALA A 48 -8.05 1.81 -27.68
CA ALA A 48 -8.95 2.09 -26.59
C ALA A 48 -8.48 3.28 -25.74
N ASN A 49 -9.43 3.99 -25.13
CA ASN A 49 -9.15 5.06 -24.19
C ASN A 49 -8.38 4.50 -22.98
N PRO A 50 -7.18 5.02 -22.64
CA PRO A 50 -6.38 4.56 -21.51
C PRO A 50 -7.14 4.55 -20.16
N GLU A 51 -8.07 5.48 -19.94
CA GLU A 51 -8.87 5.51 -18.71
C GLU A 51 -9.88 4.36 -18.64
N GLU A 52 -10.55 4.06 -19.75
CA GLU A 52 -11.51 2.96 -19.85
C GLU A 52 -10.81 1.62 -19.70
N PHE A 53 -9.67 1.46 -20.39
CA PHE A 53 -8.85 0.25 -20.28
C PHE A 53 -8.34 0.04 -18.86
N ARG A 54 -7.89 1.11 -18.19
CA ARG A 54 -7.49 1.05 -16.77
C ARG A 54 -8.66 0.64 -15.86
N GLY A 55 -9.85 1.14 -16.12
CA GLY A 55 -11.07 0.73 -15.41
C GLY A 55 -11.37 -0.76 -15.57
N HIS A 56 -11.28 -1.26 -16.81
CA HIS A 56 -11.48 -2.68 -17.13
C HIS A 56 -10.43 -3.57 -16.44
N LEU A 57 -9.14 -3.24 -16.56
CA LEU A 57 -8.07 -3.98 -15.88
C LEU A 57 -8.25 -3.99 -14.36
N THR A 58 -8.61 -2.86 -13.77
CA THR A 58 -8.89 -2.79 -12.33
C THR A 58 -10.02 -3.75 -11.95
N GLN A 59 -11.08 -3.80 -12.76
CA GLN A 59 -12.21 -4.71 -12.53
C GLN A 59 -11.82 -6.18 -12.66
N LEU A 60 -10.99 -6.55 -13.64
CA LEU A 60 -10.50 -7.92 -13.81
C LEU A 60 -9.65 -8.37 -12.61
N LEU A 61 -8.77 -7.48 -12.15
CA LEU A 61 -7.83 -7.76 -11.07
C LEU A 61 -8.46 -7.72 -9.67
N ARG A 62 -9.73 -7.31 -9.53
CA ARG A 62 -10.45 -7.33 -8.24
C ARG A 62 -10.55 -8.71 -7.60
N SER A 63 -10.43 -9.77 -8.39
CA SER A 63 -10.44 -11.16 -7.90
C SER A 63 -9.15 -11.56 -7.19
N ILE A 64 -8.08 -10.76 -7.33
CA ILE A 64 -6.81 -11.04 -6.66
C ILE A 64 -6.97 -10.77 -5.17
N PRO A 65 -6.65 -11.76 -4.31
CA PRO A 65 -6.68 -11.54 -2.87
C PRO A 65 -5.62 -10.49 -2.50
N ILE A 66 -6.09 -9.37 -1.99
CA ILE A 66 -5.25 -8.33 -1.39
C ILE A 66 -5.38 -8.38 0.13
N LEU A 67 -4.37 -7.88 0.83
CA LEU A 67 -4.53 -7.58 2.25
C LEU A 67 -5.68 -6.60 2.43
N HIS A 68 -6.52 -6.85 3.43
CA HIS A 68 -7.64 -5.98 3.74
C HIS A 68 -7.15 -4.53 3.98
N PRO A 69 -7.86 -3.48 3.51
CA PRO A 69 -7.40 -2.10 3.63
C PRO A 69 -7.05 -1.66 5.07
N SER A 70 -7.76 -2.21 6.07
CA SER A 70 -7.50 -1.94 7.50
C SER A 70 -6.12 -2.43 7.98
N VAL A 71 -5.56 -3.44 7.31
CA VAL A 71 -4.23 -4.00 7.56
C VAL A 71 -3.22 -3.39 6.60
N LEU A 72 -3.62 -3.11 5.35
CA LEU A 72 -2.74 -2.52 4.35
C LEU A 72 -2.25 -1.12 4.78
N VAL A 73 -3.11 -0.30 5.38
CA VAL A 73 -2.72 1.03 5.88
C VAL A 73 -1.65 0.94 6.98
N LEU A 74 -1.71 -0.08 7.83
CA LEU A 74 -0.71 -0.35 8.87
C LEU A 74 0.65 -0.69 8.27
N THR A 75 0.69 -1.45 7.16
CA THR A 75 1.95 -1.74 6.45
C THR A 75 2.62 -0.46 5.94
N LYS A 76 1.82 0.51 5.51
CA LYS A 76 2.29 1.78 4.95
C LYS A 76 2.74 2.73 6.06
N LEU A 77 1.94 2.90 7.11
CA LEU A 77 2.28 3.71 8.28
C LEU A 77 3.60 3.24 8.93
N LYS A 78 3.79 1.92 9.07
CA LYS A 78 5.02 1.33 9.60
C LYS A 78 6.26 1.63 8.76
N ARG A 79 6.10 1.64 7.43
CA ARG A 79 7.21 1.92 6.51
C ARG A 79 7.51 3.42 6.48
N SER A 80 6.48 4.25 6.33
CA SER A 80 6.62 5.69 6.21
C SER A 80 7.25 6.30 7.46
N SER A 81 6.95 5.78 8.65
CA SER A 81 7.53 6.28 9.90
C SER A 81 9.06 6.20 9.94
N GLN A 82 9.66 5.26 9.20
CA GLN A 82 11.12 5.10 9.13
C GLN A 82 11.81 6.17 8.28
N TYR A 83 11.06 6.89 7.45
CA TYR A 83 11.58 7.94 6.57
C TYR A 83 11.41 9.35 7.13
N ILE A 84 10.70 9.51 8.26
CA ILE A 84 10.55 10.80 8.93
C ILE A 84 11.93 11.39 9.25
N GLY A 85 12.13 12.66 8.91
CA GLY A 85 13.40 13.37 9.14
C GLY A 85 14.54 12.99 8.19
N SER A 86 14.32 12.08 7.23
CA SER A 86 15.34 11.75 6.24
C SER A 86 15.61 12.92 5.30
N THR A 87 16.88 13.18 5.00
CA THR A 87 17.30 14.19 4.00
C THR A 87 17.73 13.57 2.67
N ARG A 88 17.78 12.22 2.58
CA ARG A 88 18.17 11.53 1.36
C ARG A 88 17.03 11.64 0.33
N PRO A 89 17.28 12.12 -0.90
CA PRO A 89 16.22 12.40 -1.88
C PRO A 89 15.27 11.22 -2.12
N GLN A 90 15.81 10.00 -2.25
CA GLN A 90 15.01 8.79 -2.47
C GLN A 90 14.09 8.44 -1.30
N SER A 91 14.54 8.67 -0.06
CA SER A 91 13.73 8.40 1.14
C SER A 91 12.61 9.43 1.30
N VAL A 92 12.91 10.70 0.98
CA VAL A 92 11.92 11.79 0.97
C VAL A 92 10.82 11.50 -0.05
N VAL A 93 11.19 11.13 -1.29
CA VAL A 93 10.21 10.75 -2.32
C VAL A 93 9.34 9.56 -1.87
N LYS A 94 9.95 8.55 -1.24
CA LYS A 94 9.20 7.40 -0.69
C LYS A 94 8.21 7.82 0.39
N LEU A 95 8.60 8.71 1.31
CA LEU A 95 7.71 9.23 2.34
C LEU A 95 6.49 9.92 1.71
N TYR A 96 6.70 10.80 0.71
CA TYR A 96 5.59 11.47 0.02
C TYR A 96 4.66 10.49 -0.69
N SER A 97 5.20 9.49 -1.37
CA SER A 97 4.38 8.45 -2.02
C SER A 97 3.60 7.61 -1.01
N ASP A 98 4.25 7.17 0.08
CA ASP A 98 3.56 6.41 1.13
C ASP A 98 2.48 7.26 1.82
N VAL A 99 2.71 8.56 2.08
CA VAL A 99 1.68 9.46 2.65
C VAL A 99 0.46 9.54 1.73
N ARG A 100 0.65 9.66 0.41
CA ARG A 100 -0.44 9.67 -0.56
C ARG A 100 -1.27 8.38 -0.50
N ASP A 101 -0.60 7.23 -0.47
CA ASP A 101 -1.25 5.93 -0.35
C ASP A 101 -2.00 5.79 0.97
N ILE A 102 -1.42 6.26 2.08
CA ILE A 102 -2.04 6.23 3.40
C ILE A 102 -3.30 7.07 3.40
N VAL A 103 -3.23 8.32 2.92
CA VAL A 103 -4.40 9.22 2.86
C VAL A 103 -5.52 8.60 2.02
N TYR A 104 -5.20 7.98 0.88
CA TYR A 104 -6.19 7.26 0.08
C TYR A 104 -6.86 6.13 0.88
N LEU A 105 -6.08 5.31 1.58
CA LEU A 105 -6.61 4.21 2.39
C LEU A 105 -7.45 4.70 3.57
N LEU A 106 -7.08 5.82 4.22
CA LEU A 106 -7.86 6.42 5.30
C LEU A 106 -9.25 6.85 4.81
N HIS A 107 -9.33 7.55 3.67
CA HIS A 107 -10.62 7.90 3.06
C HIS A 107 -11.43 6.65 2.72
N TRP A 108 -10.81 5.65 2.11
CA TRP A 108 -11.49 4.41 1.76
C TRP A 108 -12.10 3.74 3.01
N LEU A 109 -11.37 3.69 4.12
CA LEU A 109 -11.87 3.14 5.39
C LEU A 109 -13.04 3.96 5.94
N GLN A 110 -12.98 5.30 5.89
CA GLN A 110 -14.07 6.16 6.32
C GLN A 110 -15.34 5.95 5.49
N ASP A 111 -15.21 5.94 4.16
CA ASP A 111 -16.33 5.75 3.23
C ASP A 111 -17.03 4.39 3.41
N HIS A 112 -16.30 3.38 3.87
CA HIS A 112 -16.81 2.03 4.12
C HIS A 112 -17.12 1.76 5.60
N TYR A 113 -17.06 2.78 6.47
CA TYR A 113 -17.29 2.67 7.91
C TYR A 113 -16.41 1.62 8.61
N MET A 114 -15.19 1.43 8.11
CA MET A 114 -14.23 0.46 8.61
C MET A 114 -13.20 1.12 9.53
N LYS A 115 -12.63 0.31 10.42
CA LYS A 115 -11.58 0.71 11.35
C LYS A 115 -10.30 -0.03 11.02
N ILE A 116 -9.17 0.56 11.42
CA ILE A 116 -7.87 -0.08 11.41
C ILE A 116 -7.90 -1.31 12.31
N ASP A 117 -7.23 -2.38 11.87
CA ASP A 117 -7.24 -3.67 12.55
C ASP A 117 -5.82 -4.09 12.90
N PHE A 118 -5.39 -3.69 14.11
CA PHE A 118 -4.08 -4.06 14.64
C PHE A 118 -3.97 -5.55 14.96
N ILE A 119 -5.08 -6.24 15.24
CA ILE A 119 -5.11 -7.64 15.67
C ILE A 119 -4.79 -8.56 14.48
N ASN A 120 -5.39 -8.28 13.33
CA ASN A 120 -5.16 -9.06 12.11
C ASN A 120 -3.85 -8.70 11.39
N TYR A 121 -3.09 -7.72 11.89
CA TYR A 121 -1.73 -7.47 11.42
C TYR A 121 -0.78 -8.48 12.07
N ASP A 122 -0.43 -9.53 11.33
CA ASP A 122 0.51 -10.56 11.77
C ASP A 122 1.91 -9.97 11.99
N SER A 123 2.17 -9.53 13.23
CA SER A 123 3.49 -9.10 13.64
C SER A 123 3.82 -9.59 15.03
N VAL A 124 5.06 -10.08 15.15
CA VAL A 124 5.65 -10.59 16.39
C VAL A 124 5.79 -9.48 17.47
N THR A 125 5.54 -8.21 17.13
CA THR A 125 5.69 -7.04 18.00
C THR A 125 4.63 -5.96 17.70
N PRO A 126 3.41 -6.10 18.23
CA PRO A 126 2.34 -5.12 18.06
C PRO A 126 2.71 -3.71 18.53
N GLU A 127 3.60 -3.60 19.53
CA GLU A 127 4.04 -2.32 20.11
C GLU A 127 4.73 -1.44 19.07
N ARG A 128 5.58 -2.04 18.22
CA ARG A 128 6.26 -1.32 17.13
C ARG A 128 5.29 -0.73 16.11
N LEU A 129 4.10 -1.33 15.99
CA LEU A 129 3.08 -0.84 15.09
C LEU A 129 2.39 0.38 15.69
N TYR A 130 2.03 0.33 16.96
CA TYR A 130 1.53 1.49 17.69
C TYR A 130 2.53 2.65 17.67
N ASP A 131 3.83 2.38 17.88
CA ASP A 131 4.88 3.39 17.78
C ASP A 131 4.95 4.03 16.40
N ALA A 132 4.84 3.23 15.34
CA ALA A 132 4.84 3.76 13.98
C ALA A 132 3.63 4.67 13.70
N VAL A 133 2.44 4.26 14.13
CA VAL A 133 1.22 5.07 14.00
C VAL A 133 1.35 6.36 14.81
N ARG A 134 1.86 6.28 16.05
CA ARG A 134 2.14 7.44 16.91
C ARG A 134 3.12 8.41 16.25
N ASN A 135 4.22 7.90 15.71
CA ASN A 135 5.24 8.71 15.05
C ASN A 135 4.70 9.42 13.80
N MET A 136 3.92 8.72 12.96
CA MET A 136 3.28 9.34 11.80
C MET A 136 2.27 10.42 12.20
N ARG A 137 1.43 10.14 13.19
CA ARG A 137 0.47 11.11 13.72
C ARG A 137 1.18 12.35 14.28
N ALA A 138 2.20 12.16 15.12
CA ALA A 138 2.99 13.26 15.68
C ALA A 138 3.70 14.09 14.60
N HIS A 139 4.20 13.43 13.56
CA HIS A 139 4.78 14.12 12.41
C HIS A 139 3.76 15.01 11.70
N TRP A 140 2.56 14.52 11.41
CA TRP A 140 1.51 15.34 10.81
C TRP A 140 1.07 16.50 11.72
N VAL A 141 0.96 16.28 13.03
CA VAL A 141 0.73 17.35 14.00
C VAL A 141 1.81 18.43 13.90
N SER A 142 3.09 18.03 13.84
CA SER A 142 4.22 18.98 13.75
C SER A 142 4.24 19.78 12.44
N MET A 143 3.62 19.25 11.38
CA MET A 143 3.51 19.89 10.07
C MET A 143 2.22 20.73 9.93
N GLY A 144 1.30 20.67 10.90
CA GLY A 144 0.00 21.33 10.81
C GLY A 144 -1.01 20.62 9.90
N GLU A 145 -0.78 19.35 9.58
CA GLU A 145 -1.58 18.50 8.68
C GLU A 145 -2.81 17.95 9.43
N ASN A 146 -3.69 18.85 9.87
CA ASN A 146 -4.81 18.54 10.77
C ASN A 146 -5.84 17.58 10.14
N ASP A 147 -6.02 17.63 8.83
CA ASP A 147 -6.98 16.79 8.12
C ASP A 147 -6.54 15.32 8.16
N GLN A 148 -5.25 15.05 7.95
CA GLN A 148 -4.67 13.71 7.98
C GLN A 148 -4.68 13.15 9.41
N VAL A 149 -4.39 14.00 10.41
CA VAL A 149 -4.53 13.62 11.83
C VAL A 149 -5.97 13.22 12.13
N LYS A 150 -6.94 14.04 11.73
CA LYS A 150 -8.36 13.76 11.92
C LYS A 150 -8.78 12.47 11.21
N MET A 151 -8.38 12.28 9.95
CA MET A 151 -8.68 11.06 9.19
C MET A 151 -8.16 9.81 9.90
N LEU A 152 -6.90 9.85 10.36
CA LEU A 152 -6.30 8.75 11.10
C LEU A 152 -7.06 8.48 12.41
N ASP A 153 -7.31 9.53 13.20
CA ASP A 153 -8.03 9.42 14.46
C ASP A 153 -9.45 8.88 14.24
N ASP A 154 -10.13 9.24 13.16
CA ASP A 154 -11.48 8.77 12.87
C ASP A 154 -11.55 7.28 12.53
N VAL A 155 -10.48 6.67 12.01
CA VAL A 155 -10.47 5.24 11.63
C VAL A 155 -9.80 4.33 12.65
N LEU A 156 -9.23 4.87 13.73
CA LEU A 156 -8.76 4.06 14.85
C LEU A 156 -9.92 3.54 15.70
N GLN A 157 -9.77 2.36 16.30
CA GLN A 157 -10.62 1.88 17.38
C GLN A 157 -10.35 2.70 18.65
N GLU A 158 -11.36 2.90 19.51
CA GLU A 158 -11.18 3.70 20.73
C GLU A 158 -10.11 3.13 21.68
N SER A 159 -10.00 1.80 21.77
CA SER A 159 -8.91 1.13 22.51
C SER A 159 -7.53 1.51 21.98
N ASP A 160 -7.40 1.57 20.66
CA ASP A 160 -6.14 1.77 19.97
C ASP A 160 -5.74 3.25 20.01
N LYS A 161 -6.73 4.15 19.89
CA LYS A 161 -6.53 5.60 20.11
C LYS A 161 -5.92 5.87 21.46
N ALA A 162 -6.43 5.25 22.53
CA ALA A 162 -5.89 5.44 23.87
C ALA A 162 -4.40 5.06 23.94
N ILE A 163 -3.97 4.02 23.22
CA ILE A 163 -2.56 3.59 23.16
C ILE A 163 -1.72 4.56 22.31
N VAL A 164 -2.24 4.98 21.16
CA VAL A 164 -1.53 5.91 20.25
C VAL A 164 -1.37 7.29 20.89
N MET A 165 -2.36 7.75 21.65
CA MET A 165 -2.41 9.09 22.24
C MET A 165 -1.75 9.20 23.62
N ASN A 166 -1.61 8.08 24.35
CA ASN A 166 -0.85 8.07 25.60
C ASN A 166 0.65 8.02 25.30
N ASN A 167 1.40 8.88 26.01
CA ASN A 167 2.87 8.98 25.97
C ASN A 167 3.52 7.82 26.71
#